data_AF-A0A369RQT3-F1
#
_entry.id   AF-A0A369RQT3-F1
#
_cell.length_a   1.000
_cell.length_b   1.000
_cell.length_c   1.000
_cell.angle_alpha   90.00
_cell.angle_beta   90.00
_cell.angle_gamma   90.00
#
_symmetry.space_group_name_H-M   'P 1'
#
loop_
_entity.id
_entity.type
_entity.pdbx_description
1 polymer ?
#
loop_
_entity_poly.entity_id
_entity_poly.type
_entity_poly.pdbx_seq_one_letter_code
_entity_poly.pdbx_strand_id
1 'polypeptide(L)'
;MPRYKLTFFQGRGEFYHCMFALANVDYQFRGLTMEEWKSVKAGFHSNNSQEEYKIQMMIVAACDLLEKLVAIYFQGAKKTKKFHEEFLPLWLNVLEKSYQDGGSPYCVNDTLTLGDLYFYFAAKSFLGYKEYIFHQVQGLHSLYQRIASNAKIAAWREKNSKPEF
;
A
#
# COMPACT_ATOMS: atom_id res chain seq x y z
N MET A 1 -16.72 3.37 25.87
CA MET A 1 -15.60 2.52 25.41
C MET A 1 -14.96 3.20 24.21
N PRO A 2 -13.63 3.34 24.14
CA PRO A 2 -12.98 4.01 23.01
C PRO A 2 -13.28 3.26 21.70
N ARG A 3 -13.73 4.03 20.69
CA ARG A 3 -14.13 3.48 19.38
C ARG A 3 -12.94 3.03 18.54
N TYR A 4 -11.77 3.63 18.79
CA TYR A 4 -10.56 3.42 18.00
C TYR A 4 -9.49 2.72 18.82
N LYS A 5 -8.78 1.80 18.18
CA LYS A 5 -7.61 1.12 18.75
C LYS A 5 -6.41 1.34 17.83
N LEU A 6 -5.36 1.97 18.33
CA LEU A 6 -4.09 2.14 17.64
C LEU A 6 -3.11 1.07 18.13
N THR A 7 -2.60 0.22 17.23
CA THR A 7 -1.54 -0.74 17.55
C THR A 7 -0.31 -0.39 16.72
N PHE A 8 0.79 0.01 17.36
CA PHE A 8 1.99 0.47 16.64
C PHE A 8 3.26 0.26 17.46
N PHE A 9 4.42 0.36 16.82
CA PHE A 9 5.71 0.26 17.50
C PHE A 9 5.85 1.37 18.56
N GLN A 10 6.17 0.97 19.78
CA GLN A 10 6.36 1.90 20.89
C GLN A 10 7.50 2.88 20.57
N GLY A 11 7.25 4.18 20.69
CA GLY A 11 8.22 5.24 20.38
C GLY A 11 8.20 5.77 18.94
N ARG A 12 7.38 5.22 18.03
CA ARG A 12 7.18 5.79 16.67
C ARG A 12 5.73 6.17 16.37
N GLY A 13 4.86 6.16 17.38
CA GLY A 13 3.42 6.46 17.25
C GLY A 13 3.02 7.90 17.58
N GLU A 14 3.95 8.76 17.99
CA GLU A 14 3.67 10.08 18.57
C GLU A 14 2.81 10.95 17.67
N PHE A 15 3.07 10.93 16.37
CA PHE A 15 2.27 11.66 15.40
C PHE A 15 0.77 11.29 15.47
N TYR A 16 0.45 10.01 15.60
CA TYR A 16 -0.94 9.54 15.71
C TYR A 16 -1.56 9.90 17.06
N HIS A 17 -0.76 9.92 18.14
CA HIS A 17 -1.22 10.39 19.45
C HIS A 17 -1.62 11.86 19.41
N CYS A 18 -0.78 12.71 18.80
CA CYS A 18 -1.10 14.12 18.57
C CYS A 18 -2.38 14.29 17.76
N MET A 19 -2.60 13.48 16.72
CA MET A 19 -3.84 13.56 15.93
C MET A 19 -5.10 13.23 16.75
N PHE A 20 -5.07 12.18 17.59
CA PHE A 20 -6.20 11.85 18.46
C PHE A 20 -6.44 12.92 19.52
N ALA A 21 -5.37 13.47 20.10
CA ALA A 21 -5.45 14.57 21.06
C ALA A 21 -6.05 15.85 20.44
N LEU A 22 -5.57 16.24 19.25
CA LEU A 22 -6.08 17.39 18.50
C LEU A 22 -7.54 17.23 18.10
N ALA A 23 -7.97 16.01 17.76
CA ALA A 23 -9.35 15.71 17.41
C ALA A 23 -10.26 15.55 18.64
N ASN A 24 -9.72 15.56 19.86
CA ASN A 24 -10.42 15.25 21.10
C ASN A 24 -11.18 13.91 21.04
N VAL A 25 -10.53 12.87 20.49
CA VAL A 25 -11.11 11.54 20.30
C VAL A 25 -10.40 10.52 21.18
N ASP A 26 -11.16 9.84 22.04
CA ASP A 26 -10.67 8.73 22.84
C ASP A 26 -10.27 7.52 21.97
N TYR A 27 -9.11 6.95 22.26
CA TYR A 27 -8.59 5.75 21.61
C TYR A 27 -7.83 4.86 22.60
N GLN A 28 -7.77 3.56 22.30
CA GLN A 28 -6.95 2.60 23.02
C GLN A 28 -5.61 2.43 22.30
N PHE A 29 -4.48 2.72 22.95
CA PHE A 29 -3.16 2.43 22.41
C PHE A 29 -2.66 1.05 22.86
N ARG A 30 -2.17 0.25 21.91
CA ARG A 30 -1.33 -0.92 22.15
C ARG A 30 0.04 -0.65 21.55
N GLY A 31 0.99 -0.27 22.40
CA GLY A 31 2.41 -0.21 22.02
C GLY A 31 2.97 -1.62 21.87
N LEU A 32 3.61 -1.89 20.74
CA LEU A 32 4.34 -3.13 20.50
C LEU A 32 5.81 -2.94 20.92
N THR A 33 6.34 -3.91 21.66
CA THR A 33 7.78 -4.03 21.92
C THR A 33 8.56 -4.29 20.61
N MET A 34 9.88 -4.16 20.63
CA MET A 34 10.70 -4.45 19.46
C MET A 34 10.59 -5.92 19.02
N GLU A 35 10.49 -6.86 19.96
CA GLU A 35 10.32 -8.29 19.66
C GLU A 35 8.93 -8.59 19.09
N GLU A 36 7.86 -8.06 19.70
CA GLU A 36 6.50 -8.18 19.13
C GLU A 36 6.43 -7.52 17.75
N TRP A 37 7.07 -6.37 17.57
CA TRP A 37 7.12 -5.67 16.30
C TRP A 37 7.89 -6.46 15.24
N LYS A 38 9.03 -7.08 15.60
CA LYS A 38 9.75 -7.99 14.72
C LYS A 38 8.88 -9.18 14.33
N SER A 39 8.16 -9.79 15.27
CA SER A 39 7.28 -10.92 14.99
C SER A 39 6.11 -10.54 14.06
N VAL A 40 5.45 -9.41 14.33
CA VAL A 40 4.37 -8.89 13.49
C VAL A 40 4.89 -8.54 12.09
N LYS A 41 6.06 -7.89 12.00
CA LYS A 41 6.68 -7.55 10.72
C LYS A 41 7.16 -8.78 9.96
N ALA A 42 7.77 -9.75 10.62
CA ALA A 42 8.33 -10.96 9.99
C ALA A 42 7.28 -11.72 9.19
N GLY A 43 6.00 -11.69 9.58
CA GLY A 43 4.91 -12.29 8.82
C GLY A 43 4.65 -11.65 7.43
N PHE A 44 5.30 -10.52 7.12
CA PHE A 44 5.16 -9.80 5.85
C PHE A 44 6.50 -9.49 5.16
N HIS A 45 7.59 -10.02 5.72
CA HIS A 45 8.96 -9.92 5.20
C HIS A 45 9.48 -11.31 4.86
N SER A 46 10.51 -11.39 4.02
CA SER A 46 11.17 -12.67 3.78
C SER A 46 12.45 -12.79 4.61
N ASN A 47 12.75 -14.01 5.07
CA ASN A 47 14.04 -14.33 5.66
C ASN A 47 15.15 -14.51 4.60
N ASN A 48 14.80 -14.45 3.30
CA ASN A 48 15.71 -14.48 2.17
C ASN A 48 16.02 -13.04 1.72
N SER A 49 17.31 -12.68 1.67
CA SER A 49 17.75 -11.33 1.32
C SER A 49 17.35 -10.88 -0.09
N GLN A 50 17.25 -11.79 -1.06
CA GLN A 50 16.82 -11.47 -2.42
C GLN A 50 15.31 -11.23 -2.48
N GLU A 51 14.52 -12.03 -1.76
CA GLU A 51 13.09 -11.80 -1.63
C GLU A 51 12.81 -10.48 -0.90
N GLU A 52 13.53 -10.20 0.18
CA GLU A 52 13.41 -8.93 0.90
C GLU A 52 13.74 -7.73 0.00
N TYR A 53 14.78 -7.83 -0.83
CA TYR A 53 15.09 -6.81 -1.82
C TYR A 53 13.92 -6.57 -2.79
N LYS A 54 13.29 -7.64 -3.31
CA LYS A 54 12.12 -7.52 -4.19
C LYS A 54 10.91 -6.90 -3.48
N ILE A 55 10.70 -7.24 -2.20
CA ILE A 55 9.66 -6.61 -1.36
C ILE A 55 9.91 -5.10 -1.29
N GLN A 56 11.15 -4.68 -0.97
CA GLN A 56 11.50 -3.27 -0.88
C GLN A 56 11.35 -2.54 -2.22
N MET A 57 11.76 -3.17 -3.33
CA MET A 57 11.58 -2.61 -4.67
C MET A 57 10.10 -2.34 -4.99
N MET A 58 9.21 -3.26 -4.61
CA MET A 58 7.77 -3.09 -4.78
C MET A 58 7.21 -1.95 -3.92
N ILE A 59 7.68 -1.84 -2.66
CA ILE A 59 7.29 -0.74 -1.75
C ILE A 59 7.71 0.61 -2.36
N VAL A 60 8.96 0.72 -2.82
CA VAL A 60 9.46 1.96 -3.43
C VAL A 60 8.68 2.32 -4.68
N ALA A 61 8.43 1.36 -5.57
CA ALA A 61 7.63 1.59 -6.78
C ALA A 61 6.20 2.08 -6.45
N ALA A 62 5.56 1.54 -5.42
CA ALA A 62 4.25 2.00 -4.95
C ALA A 62 4.31 3.42 -4.37
N CYS A 63 5.34 3.74 -3.59
CA CYS A 63 5.57 5.07 -3.04
C CYS A 63 5.82 6.11 -4.14
N ASP A 64 6.58 5.78 -5.19
CA ASP A 64 6.81 6.67 -6.33
C ASP A 64 5.50 7.07 -7.01
N LEU A 65 4.61 6.09 -7.23
CA LEU A 65 3.27 6.36 -7.79
C LEU A 65 2.47 7.28 -6.88
N LEU A 66 2.42 6.99 -5.58
CA LEU A 66 1.71 7.82 -4.60
C LEU A 66 2.24 9.26 -4.58
N GLU A 67 3.55 9.45 -4.60
CA GLU A 67 4.17 10.77 -4.66
C GLU A 67 3.72 11.53 -5.90
N LYS A 68 3.68 10.88 -7.08
CA LYS A 68 3.21 11.54 -8.30
C LYS A 68 1.73 11.88 -8.24
N LEU A 69 0.88 10.99 -7.72
CA LEU A 69 -0.54 11.25 -7.55
C LEU A 69 -0.81 12.39 -6.56
N VAL A 70 -0.08 12.44 -5.45
CA VAL A 70 -0.14 13.54 -4.48
C VAL A 70 0.32 14.86 -5.12
N ALA A 71 1.41 14.85 -5.89
CA ALA A 71 1.87 16.03 -6.60
C ALA A 71 0.84 16.52 -7.63
N ILE A 72 0.16 15.62 -8.35
CA ILE A 72 -0.93 15.97 -9.26
C ILE A 72 -2.11 16.57 -8.50
N TYR A 73 -2.50 15.97 -7.39
CA TYR A 73 -3.60 16.47 -6.56
C TYR A 73 -3.35 17.91 -6.09
N PHE A 74 -2.15 18.21 -5.58
CA PHE A 74 -1.83 19.55 -5.04
C PHE A 74 -1.38 20.57 -6.10
N GLN A 75 -0.76 20.14 -7.21
CA GLN A 75 -0.13 21.04 -8.19
C GLN A 75 -0.82 21.02 -9.57
N GLY A 76 -1.81 20.15 -9.76
CA GLY A 76 -2.69 20.09 -10.93
C GLY A 76 -1.99 19.82 -12.27
N ALA A 77 -2.45 20.53 -13.30
CA ALA A 77 -2.10 20.30 -14.71
C ALA A 77 -0.58 20.34 -15.00
N LYS A 78 0.20 21.13 -14.24
CA LYS A 78 1.66 21.28 -14.45
C LYS A 78 2.44 19.97 -14.29
N LYS A 79 1.97 19.04 -13.45
CA LYS A 79 2.62 17.74 -13.22
C LYS A 79 1.95 16.59 -14.00
N THR A 80 0.74 16.82 -14.50
CA THR A 80 -0.09 15.81 -15.16
C THR A 80 0.52 15.35 -16.50
N LYS A 81 1.07 16.27 -17.30
CA LYS A 81 1.67 15.92 -18.61
C LYS A 81 2.85 14.95 -18.48
N LYS A 82 3.86 15.32 -17.68
CA LYS A 82 5.05 14.48 -17.44
C LYS A 82 4.68 13.12 -16.82
N PHE A 83 3.68 13.11 -15.94
CA PHE A 83 3.17 11.87 -15.38
C PHE A 83 2.63 10.93 -16.46
N HIS A 84 1.78 11.41 -17.35
CA HIS A 84 1.16 10.58 -18.39
C HIS A 84 2.10 10.19 -19.53
N GLU A 85 2.98 11.09 -19.96
CA GLU A 85 3.84 10.87 -21.12
C GLU A 85 5.11 10.09 -20.78
N GLU A 86 5.68 10.30 -19.58
CA GLU A 86 6.98 9.71 -19.21
C GLU A 86 6.84 8.65 -18.12
N PHE A 87 6.32 9.04 -16.94
CA PHE A 87 6.37 8.17 -15.76
C PHE A 87 5.43 6.97 -15.89
N LEU A 88 4.16 7.21 -16.24
CA LEU A 88 3.12 6.20 -16.16
C LEU A 88 3.35 5.00 -17.11
N PRO A 89 3.69 5.19 -18.40
CA PRO A 89 3.93 4.07 -19.30
C PRO A 89 5.12 3.22 -18.84
N LEU A 90 6.20 3.89 -18.40
CA LEU A 90 7.40 3.22 -17.90
C LEU A 90 7.09 2.42 -16.62
N TRP A 91 6.43 3.05 -15.65
CA TRP A 91 6.10 2.44 -14.37
C TRP A 91 5.21 1.20 -14.56
N LEU A 92 4.15 1.31 -15.38
CA LEU A 92 3.27 0.17 -15.65
C LEU A 92 4.00 -0.97 -16.33
N ASN A 93 4.80 -0.67 -17.35
CA ASN A 93 5.54 -1.70 -18.10
C ASN A 93 6.60 -2.40 -17.22
N VAL A 94 7.38 -1.64 -16.45
CA VAL A 94 8.41 -2.21 -15.57
C VAL A 94 7.78 -3.04 -14.47
N LEU A 95 6.70 -2.56 -13.85
CA LEU A 95 6.07 -3.25 -12.74
C LEU A 95 5.31 -4.50 -13.20
N GLU A 96 4.60 -4.43 -14.32
CA GLU A 96 3.93 -5.58 -14.94
C GLU A 96 4.95 -6.68 -15.27
N LYS A 97 6.05 -6.34 -15.95
CA LYS A 97 7.12 -7.29 -16.26
C LYS A 97 7.73 -7.88 -15.01
N SER A 98 8.07 -7.04 -14.03
CA SER A 98 8.69 -7.49 -12.77
C SER A 98 7.78 -8.46 -12.00
N TYR A 99 6.46 -8.22 -12.01
CA TYR A 99 5.48 -9.12 -11.41
C TYR A 99 5.36 -10.43 -12.20
N GLN A 100 5.25 -10.36 -13.53
CA GLN A 100 5.13 -11.55 -14.39
C GLN A 100 6.39 -12.44 -14.32
N ASP A 101 7.58 -11.84 -14.36
CA ASP A 101 8.87 -12.53 -14.24
C ASP A 101 9.03 -13.20 -12.86
N GLY A 102 8.36 -12.68 -11.84
CA GLY A 102 8.32 -13.29 -10.50
C GLY A 102 7.62 -14.66 -10.49
N GLY A 103 6.68 -14.90 -11.40
CA GLY A 103 6.01 -16.20 -11.59
C GLY A 103 5.16 -16.67 -10.41
N SER A 104 4.91 -15.82 -9.41
CA SER A 104 4.21 -16.17 -8.18
C SER A 104 2.86 -15.46 -8.08
N PRO A 105 1.87 -16.01 -7.33
CA PRO A 105 0.60 -15.33 -7.07
C PRO A 105 0.73 -14.01 -6.28
N TYR A 106 1.88 -13.68 -5.70
CA TYR A 106 2.12 -12.37 -5.10
C TYR A 106 3.42 -11.76 -5.65
N CYS A 107 3.73 -10.53 -5.26
CA CYS A 107 4.85 -9.77 -5.83
C CYS A 107 6.22 -10.48 -5.75
N VAL A 108 6.41 -11.39 -4.78
CA VAL A 108 7.74 -11.94 -4.48
C VAL A 108 7.74 -13.45 -4.32
N ASN A 109 6.78 -14.00 -3.58
CA ASN A 109 6.67 -15.42 -3.27
C ASN A 109 5.20 -15.80 -3.10
N ASP A 110 4.91 -17.04 -2.73
CA ASP A 110 3.54 -17.56 -2.69
C ASP A 110 2.70 -17.02 -1.52
N THR A 111 3.22 -16.05 -0.77
CA THR A 111 2.56 -15.42 0.36
C THR A 111 2.42 -13.91 0.19
N LEU A 112 1.38 -13.35 0.80
CA LEU A 112 1.16 -11.90 0.81
C LEU A 112 2.21 -11.22 1.69
N THR A 113 2.93 -10.26 1.12
CA THR A 113 4.01 -9.49 1.77
C THR A 113 3.65 -8.02 1.95
N LEU A 114 4.54 -7.23 2.57
CA LEU A 114 4.38 -5.77 2.60
C LEU A 114 4.36 -5.15 1.20
N GLY A 115 5.11 -5.71 0.25
CA GLY A 115 5.14 -5.22 -1.13
C GLY A 115 3.75 -5.23 -1.75
N ASP A 116 3.01 -6.33 -1.57
CA ASP A 116 1.63 -6.49 -2.04
C ASP A 116 0.68 -5.47 -1.41
N LEU A 117 0.82 -5.22 -0.09
CA LEU A 117 -0.03 -4.27 0.63
C LEU A 117 0.22 -2.83 0.19
N TYR A 118 1.47 -2.45 -0.02
CA TYR A 118 1.83 -1.13 -0.53
C TYR A 118 1.35 -0.95 -1.98
N PHE A 119 1.56 -1.95 -2.83
CA PHE A 119 1.01 -1.97 -4.18
C PHE A 119 -0.50 -1.79 -4.16
N TYR A 120 -1.22 -2.59 -3.37
CA TYR A 120 -2.68 -2.52 -3.28
C TYR A 120 -3.18 -1.14 -2.82
N PHE A 121 -2.52 -0.54 -1.83
CA PHE A 121 -2.86 0.81 -1.36
C PHE A 121 -2.64 1.87 -2.46
N ALA A 122 -1.49 1.85 -3.12
CA ALA A 122 -1.18 2.75 -4.23
C ALA A 122 -2.13 2.54 -5.43
N ALA A 123 -2.40 1.28 -5.78
CA ALA A 123 -3.31 0.89 -6.84
C ALA A 123 -4.75 1.40 -6.58
N LYS A 124 -5.22 1.35 -5.33
CA LYS A 124 -6.53 1.91 -4.96
C LYS A 124 -6.58 3.41 -5.20
N SER A 125 -5.58 4.17 -4.71
CA SER A 125 -5.49 5.61 -4.97
C SER A 125 -5.44 5.90 -6.47
N PHE A 126 -4.76 5.04 -7.23
CA PHE A 126 -4.62 5.22 -8.65
C PHE A 126 -5.90 4.92 -9.43
N LEU A 127 -6.69 3.93 -9.01
CA LEU A 127 -8.02 3.67 -9.56
C LEU A 127 -8.97 4.84 -9.32
N GLY A 128 -8.87 5.52 -8.17
CA GLY A 128 -9.61 6.77 -7.94
C GLY A 128 -9.22 7.91 -8.88
N TYR A 129 -7.98 7.90 -9.39
CA TYR A 129 -7.52 8.85 -10.41
C TYR A 129 -7.86 8.41 -11.85
N LYS A 130 -7.80 7.10 -12.15
CA LYS A 130 -8.09 6.53 -13.46
C LYS A 130 -8.66 5.11 -13.33
N GLU A 131 -9.99 5.03 -13.40
CA GLU A 131 -10.82 3.86 -13.05
C GLU A 131 -10.44 2.53 -13.73
N TYR A 132 -9.89 2.58 -14.95
CA TYR A 132 -9.61 1.38 -15.75
C TYR A 132 -8.13 1.17 -16.07
N ILE A 133 -7.22 1.80 -15.32
CA ILE A 133 -5.80 1.81 -15.68
C ILE A 133 -5.15 0.43 -15.67
N PHE A 134 -5.63 -0.51 -14.85
CA PHE A 134 -5.07 -1.86 -14.80
C PHE A 134 -5.60 -2.79 -15.90
N HIS A 135 -6.65 -2.42 -16.65
CA HIS A 135 -7.17 -3.29 -17.72
C HIS A 135 -6.15 -3.52 -18.85
N GLN A 136 -5.19 -2.61 -19.01
CA GLN A 136 -4.10 -2.75 -19.99
C GLN A 136 -2.89 -3.56 -19.48
N VAL A 137 -2.88 -3.94 -18.19
CA VAL A 137 -1.81 -4.71 -17.53
C VAL A 137 -2.42 -5.85 -16.71
N GLN A 138 -2.66 -6.98 -17.39
CA GLN A 138 -3.46 -8.09 -16.85
C GLN A 138 -2.86 -8.70 -15.57
N GLY A 139 -1.55 -8.76 -15.45
CA GLY A 139 -0.84 -9.27 -14.28
C GLY A 139 -1.14 -8.44 -13.04
N LEU A 140 -0.85 -7.14 -13.08
CA LEU A 140 -1.13 -6.21 -11.98
C LEU A 140 -2.64 -6.11 -11.67
N HIS A 141 -3.49 -6.21 -12.69
CA HIS A 141 -4.94 -6.30 -12.47
C HIS A 141 -5.31 -7.54 -11.65
N SER A 142 -4.78 -8.71 -12.02
CA SER A 142 -5.02 -9.96 -11.31
C SER A 142 -4.51 -9.90 -9.87
N LEU A 143 -3.34 -9.28 -9.65
CA LEU A 143 -2.76 -9.07 -8.32
C LEU A 143 -3.66 -8.18 -7.46
N TYR A 144 -4.12 -7.06 -8.00
CA TYR A 144 -5.04 -6.17 -7.30
C TYR A 144 -6.32 -6.90 -6.88
N GLN A 145 -6.96 -7.63 -7.81
CA GLN A 145 -8.19 -8.38 -7.53
C GLN A 145 -7.97 -9.46 -6.47
N ARG A 146 -6.84 -10.17 -6.53
CA ARG A 146 -6.48 -11.20 -5.55
C ARG A 146 -6.35 -10.62 -4.13
N ILE A 147 -5.69 -9.48 -3.99
CA ILE A 147 -5.52 -8.81 -2.69
C ILE A 147 -6.85 -8.22 -2.22
N ALA A 148 -7.61 -7.58 -3.12
CA ALA A 148 -8.93 -7.02 -2.82
C ALA A 148 -9.91 -8.08 -2.30
N SER A 149 -9.82 -9.30 -2.84
CA SER A 149 -10.68 -10.45 -2.49
C SER A 149 -10.24 -11.19 -1.23
N ASN A 150 -9.13 -10.80 -0.60
CA ASN A 150 -8.71 -11.41 0.66
C ASN A 150 -9.77 -11.12 1.75
N ALA A 151 -10.31 -12.17 2.37
CA ALA A 151 -11.42 -12.07 3.31
C ALA A 151 -11.17 -11.08 4.48
N LYS A 152 -9.93 -10.99 4.99
CA LYS A 152 -9.60 -10.04 6.07
C LYS A 152 -9.57 -8.60 5.57
N ILE A 153 -9.08 -8.38 4.35
CA ILE A 153 -9.04 -7.06 3.70
C ILE A 153 -10.45 -6.60 3.33
N ALA A 154 -11.26 -7.50 2.73
CA ALA A 154 -12.65 -7.23 2.38
C ALA A 154 -13.48 -6.86 3.62
N ALA A 155 -13.43 -7.66 4.68
CA ALA A 155 -14.13 -7.38 5.94
C ALA A 155 -13.68 -6.05 6.58
N TRP A 156 -12.38 -5.73 6.51
CA TRP A 156 -11.89 -4.44 6.99
C TRP A 156 -12.45 -3.28 6.17
N ARG A 157 -12.56 -3.42 4.84
CA ARG A 157 -13.13 -2.38 3.96
C ARG A 157 -14.60 -2.13 4.23
N GLU A 158 -15.41 -3.17 4.36
CA GLU A 158 -16.84 -3.05 4.67
C GLU A 158 -17.05 -2.31 6.00
N LYS A 159 -16.22 -2.63 7.00
CA LYS A 159 -16.30 -1.98 8.31
C LYS A 159 -15.85 -0.51 8.30
N ASN A 160 -14.95 -0.13 7.38
CA ASN A 160 -14.28 1.18 7.37
C ASN A 160 -14.59 2.02 6.13
N SER A 161 -15.66 1.71 5.38
CA SER A 161 -16.15 2.55 4.28
C SER A 161 -16.69 3.87 4.86
N LYS A 162 -15.85 4.90 4.93
CA LYS A 162 -16.31 6.28 5.08
C LYS A 162 -16.86 6.77 3.72
N PRO A 163 -17.81 7.74 3.70
CA PRO A 163 -18.13 8.46 2.47
C PRO A 163 -16.84 9.05 1.91
N GLU A 164 -16.65 8.92 0.60
CA GLU A 164 -15.45 9.38 -0.10
C GLU A 164 -15.22 10.88 0.16
N PHE A 165 -13.97 11.25 0.39
CA PHE A 165 -13.52 12.64 0.21
C PHE A 165 -13.13 12.81 -1.25
#